data_AF-A0A6A3HRK6-F1
#
_entry.id   AF-A0A6A3HRK6-F1
#
_cell.length_a   1.000
_cell.length_b   1.000
_cell.length_c   1.000
_cell.angle_alpha   90.00
_cell.angle_beta   90.00
_cell.angle_gamma   90.00
#
_symmetry.space_group_name_H-M   'P 1'
#
loop_
_entity.id
_entity.type
_entity.pdbx_description
1 polymer ?
#
loop_
_entity_poly.entity_id
_entity_poly.type
_entity_poly.pdbx_seq_one_letter_code
_entity_poly.pdbx_strand_id
1 'polypeptide(L)'
;MEDSGSRLPARQNFPHLSDAHWATLEKMASLLGEAAFAGFPNLPAEQQRARVERFDKYESSLIAHVSAAAQEAARATMRAEAQSAAQASATNMSCRETRFYESSSLLLSKGNEPYQQHTLSR
;
A
#
# COMPACT_ATOMS: atom_id res chain seq x y z
N MET A 1 1.37 28.78 -22.54
CA MET A 1 1.19 27.99 -21.31
C MET A 1 1.14 29.00 -20.21
N GLU A 2 -0.05 29.24 -19.65
CA GLU A 2 -0.25 30.31 -18.68
C GLU A 2 0.65 30.01 -17.47
N ASP A 3 1.62 30.89 -17.24
CA ASP A 3 2.31 31.03 -15.97
C ASP A 3 1.30 31.57 -14.95
N SER A 4 0.23 30.80 -14.71
CA SER A 4 -0.73 31.03 -13.63
C SER A 4 -0.14 30.53 -12.33
N GLY A 5 1.15 30.81 -12.10
CA GLY A 5 1.75 30.72 -10.79
C GLY A 5 0.91 31.62 -9.90
N SER A 6 0.17 31.01 -8.97
CA SER A 6 -0.60 31.67 -7.93
C SER A 6 0.15 32.94 -7.52
N ARG A 7 -0.33 34.12 -7.95
CA ARG A 7 0.47 35.34 -7.85
C ARG A 7 0.44 35.79 -6.40
N LEU A 8 1.23 35.11 -5.58
CA LEU A 8 1.41 35.45 -4.20
C LEU A 8 1.93 36.89 -4.15
N PRO A 9 1.44 37.70 -3.21
CA PRO A 9 1.97 39.04 -3.03
C PRO A 9 3.47 38.92 -2.77
N ALA A 10 4.27 39.90 -3.18
CA ALA A 10 5.72 39.81 -3.00
C ALA A 10 6.09 39.55 -1.52
N ARG A 11 7.10 38.72 -1.26
CA ARG A 11 7.63 38.36 0.07
C ARG A 11 7.77 39.56 1.02
N GLN A 12 8.19 40.69 0.46
CA GLN A 12 8.36 41.99 1.11
C GLN A 12 7.08 42.57 1.75
N ASN A 13 5.88 42.10 1.36
CA ASN A 13 4.62 42.45 2.01
C ASN A 13 4.40 41.73 3.34
N PHE A 14 5.22 40.71 3.66
CA PHE A 14 5.07 39.88 4.85
C PHE A 14 6.37 39.76 5.63
N PRO A 15 6.95 40.87 6.14
CA PRO A 15 8.22 40.84 6.87
C PRO A 15 8.15 40.01 8.16
N HIS A 16 6.95 39.75 8.70
CA HIS A 16 6.71 38.94 9.90
C HIS A 16 6.71 37.42 9.66
N LEU A 17 6.75 36.97 8.41
CA LEU A 17 6.94 35.56 8.07
C LEU A 17 8.45 35.28 7.99
N SER A 18 8.89 34.15 8.54
CA SER A 18 10.23 33.62 8.28
C SER A 18 10.28 32.97 6.91
N ASP A 19 11.48 32.64 6.41
CA ASP A 19 11.61 31.99 5.11
C ASP A 19 10.98 30.60 5.07
N ALA A 20 11.02 29.87 6.19
CA ALA A 20 10.29 28.61 6.34
C ALA A 20 8.78 28.82 6.22
N HIS A 21 8.22 29.81 6.92
CA HIS A 21 6.80 30.14 6.82
C HIS A 21 6.43 30.60 5.40
N TRP A 22 7.33 31.30 4.71
CA TRP A 22 7.12 31.71 3.32
C TRP A 22 7.07 30.51 2.37
N ALA A 23 7.99 29.56 2.49
CA ALA A 23 7.98 28.34 1.67
C ALA A 23 6.69 27.52 1.87
N THR A 24 6.23 27.38 3.11
CA THR A 24 4.94 26.74 3.42
C THR A 24 3.77 27.49 2.78
N LEU A 25 3.85 28.82 2.75
CA LEU A 25 2.83 29.67 2.14
C LEU A 25 2.77 29.49 0.60
N GLU A 26 3.93 29.45 -0.06
CA GLU A 26 4.06 29.15 -1.49
C GLU A 26 3.48 27.80 -1.85
N LYS A 27 3.75 26.81 -1.00
CA LYS A 27 3.18 25.48 -1.13
C LYS A 27 1.67 25.47 -0.96
N MET A 28 1.16 26.16 0.06
CA MET A 28 -0.28 26.30 0.30
C MET A 28 -0.98 26.95 -0.91
N ALA A 29 -0.38 27.99 -1.50
CA ALA A 29 -0.91 28.66 -2.67
C ALA A 29 -0.84 27.81 -3.95
N SER A 30 0.18 26.96 -4.06
CA SER A 30 0.34 26.03 -5.19
C SER A 30 -0.66 24.87 -5.12
N LEU A 31 -0.96 24.37 -3.91
CA LEU A 31 -1.86 23.24 -3.69
C LEU A 31 -3.34 23.64 -3.69
N LEU A 32 -3.67 24.78 -3.08
CA LEU A 32 -5.06 25.21 -2.88
C LEU A 32 -5.53 26.27 -3.89
N GLY A 33 -4.60 26.83 -4.66
CA GLY A 33 -4.86 27.90 -5.62
C GLY A 33 -5.19 29.25 -4.96
N GLU A 34 -5.39 30.27 -5.80
CA GLU A 34 -5.60 31.66 -5.38
C GLU A 34 -6.87 31.86 -4.53
N ALA A 35 -7.93 31.10 -4.79
CA ALA A 35 -9.21 31.23 -4.08
C ALA A 35 -9.10 30.89 -2.59
N ALA A 36 -8.29 29.89 -2.21
CA ALA A 36 -8.04 29.58 -0.80
C ALA A 36 -7.22 30.67 -0.09
N PHE A 37 -6.51 31.46 -0.90
CA PHE A 37 -5.70 32.58 -0.48
C PHE A 37 -6.48 33.90 -0.39
N ALA A 38 -7.72 33.94 -0.89
CA ALA A 38 -8.59 35.09 -0.81
C ALA A 38 -8.75 35.53 0.66
N GLY A 39 -8.42 36.80 0.93
CA GLY A 39 -8.46 37.38 2.26
C GLY A 39 -7.27 37.07 3.16
N PHE A 40 -6.36 36.14 2.80
CA PHE A 40 -5.14 35.89 3.59
C PHE A 40 -4.29 37.15 3.79
N PRO A 41 -4.00 37.98 2.76
CA PRO A 41 -3.23 39.21 2.93
C PRO A 41 -3.92 40.24 3.84
N ASN A 42 -5.24 40.17 3.98
CA ASN A 42 -6.04 41.07 4.81
C ASN A 42 -6.13 40.64 6.28
N LEU A 43 -5.64 39.44 6.62
CA LEU A 43 -5.63 38.96 8.00
C LEU A 43 -4.52 39.65 8.83
N PRO A 44 -4.70 39.80 10.15
CA PRO A 44 -3.63 40.21 11.04
C PRO A 44 -2.41 39.27 10.95
N ALA A 45 -1.20 39.81 11.13
CA ALA A 45 0.06 39.06 11.03
C ALA A 45 0.08 37.77 11.86
N GLU A 46 -0.46 37.80 13.08
CA GLU A 46 -0.57 36.62 13.96
C GLU A 46 -1.50 35.55 13.37
N GLN A 47 -2.62 35.93 12.74
CA GLN A 47 -3.51 34.98 12.08
C GLN A 47 -2.90 34.40 10.81
N GLN A 48 -2.12 35.20 10.06
CA GLN A 48 -1.39 34.70 8.90
C GLN A 48 -0.38 33.63 9.32
N ARG A 49 0.44 33.90 10.35
CA ARG A 49 1.35 32.90 10.93
C ARG A 49 0.61 31.66 11.42
N ALA A 50 -0.44 31.84 12.23
CA ALA A 50 -1.21 30.72 12.78
C ALA A 50 -1.83 29.84 11.68
N ARG A 51 -2.26 30.43 10.56
CA ARG A 51 -2.82 29.68 9.43
C ARG A 51 -1.75 28.90 8.68
N VAL A 52 -0.58 29.50 8.45
CA VAL A 52 0.59 28.80 7.87
C VAL A 52 1.06 27.65 8.76
N GLU A 53 1.18 27.87 10.06
CA GLU A 53 1.58 26.83 11.02
C GLU A 53 0.56 25.68 11.10
N ARG A 54 -0.75 25.99 11.04
CA ARG A 54 -1.78 24.95 10.98
C ARG A 54 -1.69 24.14 9.70
N PHE A 55 -1.42 24.78 8.57
CA PHE A 55 -1.23 24.10 7.30
C PHE A 55 -0.02 23.16 7.36
N ASP A 56 1.11 23.63 7.88
CA ASP A 56 2.33 22.82 8.06
C ASP A 56 2.09 21.57 8.94
N LYS A 57 1.39 21.77 10.07
CA LYS A 57 0.99 20.67 10.97
C LYS A 57 0.03 19.69 10.30
N TYR A 58 -0.97 20.21 9.58
CA TYR A 58 -1.93 19.39 8.85
C TYR A 58 -1.23 18.56 7.78
N GLU A 59 -0.32 19.17 7.02
CA GLU A 59 0.47 18.49 6.01
C GLU A 59 1.33 17.37 6.62
N SER A 60 2.08 17.67 7.69
CA SER A 60 2.90 16.69 8.37
C SER A 60 2.07 15.49 8.87
N SER A 61 0.89 15.76 9.44
CA SER A 61 -0.04 14.72 9.87
C SER A 61 -0.57 13.91 8.68
N LEU A 62 -0.95 14.56 7.58
CA LEU A 62 -1.46 13.89 6.39
C LEU A 62 -0.41 12.96 5.78
N ILE A 63 0.85 13.39 5.67
CA ILE A 63 1.95 12.57 5.17
C ILE A 63 2.16 11.35 6.08
N ALA A 64 2.13 11.53 7.40
CA ALA A 64 2.26 10.42 8.34
C ALA A 64 1.12 9.40 8.19
N HIS A 65 -0.13 9.88 8.04
CA HIS A 65 -1.30 9.03 7.83
C HIS A 65 -1.21 8.23 6.51
N VAL A 66 -0.88 8.89 5.41
CA VAL A 66 -0.75 8.25 4.10
C VAL A 66 0.41 7.24 4.11
N SER A 67 1.53 7.57 4.75
CA SER A 67 2.67 6.66 4.88
C SER A 67 2.33 5.43 5.71
N ALA A 68 1.62 5.60 6.83
CA ALA A 68 1.15 4.49 7.65
C ALA A 68 0.17 3.59 6.88
N ALA A 69 -0.77 4.18 6.13
CA ALA A 69 -1.71 3.43 5.29
C ALA A 69 -0.99 2.65 4.19
N ALA A 70 -0.01 3.26 3.51
CA ALA A 70 0.81 2.59 2.50
C ALA A 70 1.64 1.44 3.10
N GLN A 71 2.20 1.63 4.30
CA GLN A 71 2.95 0.59 5.00
C GLN A 71 2.06 -0.59 5.40
N GLU A 72 0.84 -0.35 5.86
CA GLU A 72 -0.08 -1.45 6.19
C GLU A 72 -0.57 -2.18 4.94
N ALA A 73 -0.81 -1.48 3.82
CA ALA A 73 -1.13 -2.11 2.54
C ALA A 73 0.02 -3.02 2.06
N ALA A 74 1.27 -2.59 2.19
CA ALA A 74 2.44 -3.41 1.89
C ALA A 74 2.49 -4.66 2.77
N ARG A 75 2.25 -4.51 4.08
CA ARG A 75 2.19 -5.65 5.03
C ARG A 75 1.07 -6.62 4.70
N ALA A 76 -0.11 -6.14 4.34
CA ALA A 76 -1.24 -6.98 3.94
C ALA A 76 -0.90 -7.82 2.71
N THR A 77 -0.22 -7.21 1.73
CA THR A 77 0.25 -7.91 0.53
C THR A 77 1.24 -9.02 0.87
N MET A 78 2.26 -8.72 1.68
CA MET A 78 3.24 -9.72 2.12
C MET A 78 2.59 -10.88 2.90
N ARG A 79 1.57 -10.59 3.72
CA ARG A 79 0.82 -11.64 4.43
C ARG A 79 0.03 -12.52 3.46
N ALA A 80 -0.62 -11.93 2.45
CA ALA A 80 -1.36 -12.69 1.45
C ALA A 80 -0.43 -13.61 0.65
N GLU A 81 0.76 -13.13 0.26
CA GLU A 81 1.77 -13.95 -0.43
C GLU A 81 2.27 -15.10 0.45
N ALA A 82 2.60 -14.82 1.72
CA ALA A 82 3.04 -15.83 2.67
C ALA A 82 1.95 -16.91 2.90
N GLN A 83 0.67 -16.51 2.98
CA GLN A 83 -0.45 -17.42 3.08
C GLN A 83 -0.61 -18.28 1.82
N SER A 84 -0.48 -17.69 0.63
CA SER A 84 -0.53 -18.42 -0.63
C SER A 84 0.58 -19.46 -0.73
N ALA A 85 1.82 -19.10 -0.35
CA ALA A 85 2.95 -20.03 -0.31
C ALA A 85 2.75 -21.17 0.70
N ALA A 86 2.20 -20.87 1.88
CA ALA A 86 1.86 -21.89 2.88
C ALA A 86 0.77 -22.85 2.38
N GLN A 87 -0.27 -22.33 1.73
CA GLN A 87 -1.33 -23.14 1.13
C GLN A 87 -0.78 -24.06 0.03
N ALA A 88 0.00 -23.52 -0.91
CA ALA A 88 0.61 -24.31 -1.97
C ALA A 88 1.49 -25.45 -1.42
N SER A 89 2.23 -25.18 -0.34
CA SER A 89 3.05 -26.18 0.34
C SER A 89 2.20 -27.29 0.98
N ALA A 90 1.11 -26.92 1.67
CA ALA A 90 0.19 -27.88 2.27
C ALA A 90 -0.51 -28.75 1.21
N THR A 91 -0.96 -28.15 0.10
CA THR A 91 -1.56 -28.88 -1.02
C THR A 91 -0.57 -29.87 -1.64
N ASN A 92 0.68 -29.44 -1.86
CA ASN A 92 1.72 -30.31 -2.40
C ASN A 92 2.03 -31.52 -1.48
N MET A 93 2.00 -31.33 -0.16
CA MET A 93 2.14 -32.41 0.81
C MET A 93 0.94 -33.37 0.77
N SER A 94 -0.28 -32.85 0.79
CA SER A 94 -1.50 -33.67 0.70
C SER A 94 -1.55 -34.49 -0.59
N CYS A 95 -1.26 -33.88 -1.76
CA CYS A 95 -1.21 -34.61 -3.03
C CYS A 95 -0.09 -35.67 -3.09
N ARG A 96 1.00 -35.48 -2.34
CA ARG A 96 2.06 -36.48 -2.21
C ARG A 96 1.59 -37.67 -1.38
N GLU A 97 0.91 -37.43 -0.25
CA GLU A 97 0.33 -38.49 0.57
C GLU A 97 -0.71 -39.29 -0.20
N THR A 98 -1.64 -38.64 -0.91
CA THR A 98 -2.66 -39.34 -1.70
C THR A 98 -2.03 -40.24 -2.77
N ARG A 99 -1.03 -39.74 -3.50
CA ARG A 99 -0.31 -40.53 -4.52
C ARG A 99 0.48 -41.70 -3.92
N PHE A 100 1.00 -41.54 -2.71
CA PHE A 100 1.70 -42.61 -2.00
C PHE A 100 0.73 -43.74 -1.59
N TYR A 101 -0.45 -43.38 -1.07
CA TYR A 101 -1.49 -44.36 -0.72
C TYR A 101 -2.07 -45.09 -1.94
N GLU A 102 -2.32 -44.38 -3.06
CA GLU A 102 -2.78 -45.02 -4.30
C GLU A 102 -1.74 -45.98 -4.89
N SER A 103 -0.47 -45.56 -4.97
CA SER A 103 0.62 -46.45 -5.43
C SER A 103 0.74 -47.71 -4.58
N SER A 104 0.65 -47.56 -3.26
CA SER A 104 0.74 -48.70 -2.33
C SER A 104 -0.43 -49.67 -2.51
N SER A 105 -1.65 -49.15 -2.73
CA SER A 105 -2.84 -49.96 -2.97
C SER A 105 -2.80 -50.70 -4.31
N LEU A 106 -2.29 -50.06 -5.37
CA LEU A 106 -2.10 -50.66 -6.69
C LEU A 106 -1.08 -51.80 -6.67
N LEU A 107 0.02 -51.62 -5.94
CA LEU A 107 1.04 -52.66 -5.75
C LEU A 107 0.49 -53.87 -4.99
N LEU A 108 -0.30 -53.63 -3.94
CA LEU A 108 -0.99 -54.70 -3.20
C LEU A 108 -1.99 -55.46 -4.08
N SER A 109 -2.75 -54.74 -4.92
CA SER A 109 -3.74 -55.36 -5.81
C SER A 109 -3.09 -56.21 -6.91
N LYS A 110 -1.92 -55.82 -7.45
CA LYS A 110 -1.18 -56.64 -8.42
C LYS A 110 -0.49 -57.86 -7.81
N GLY A 111 -0.25 -57.84 -6.50
CA GLY A 111 0.25 -58.99 -5.76
C GLY A 111 -0.80 -60.08 -5.49
N ASN A 112 -2.08 -59.83 -5.82
CA ASN A 112 -3.20 -60.69 -5.47
C ASN A 112 -3.95 -61.26 -6.69
N GLU A 113 -3.29 -61.37 -7.85
CA GLU A 113 -3.81 -62.13 -8.99
C GLU A 113 -3.82 -63.63 -8.64
N PRO A 114 -4.99 -64.30 -8.54
CA PRO A 114 -5.04 -65.74 -8.31
C PRO A 114 -4.50 -66.44 -9.55
N TYR A 115 -3.49 -67.28 -9.37
CA TYR A 115 -2.99 -68.21 -10.39
C TYR A 115 -4.15 -68.91 -11.08
N GLN A 116 -4.53 -68.45 -12.28
CA GLN A 116 -5.45 -69.16 -13.16
C GLN A 116 -4.69 -70.39 -13.68
N GLN A 117 -4.82 -71.50 -12.94
CA GLN A 117 -4.42 -72.83 -13.39
C GLN A 117 -5.22 -73.19 -14.64
N HIS A 118 -4.63 -72.94 -15.81
CA HIS A 118 -5.15 -73.41 -17.10
C HIS A 118 -5.17 -74.95 -17.07
N THR A 119 -6.34 -75.55 -16.89
CA THR A 119 -6.57 -76.98 -17.05
C THR A 119 -6.51 -77.35 -18.53
N LEU A 120 -5.32 -77.73 -19.00
CA LEU A 120 -5.14 -78.32 -20.33
C LEU A 120 -5.56 -79.80 -20.27
N SER A 121 -6.82 -80.11 -20.62
CA SER A 121 -7.24 -81.49 -20.90
C SER A 121 -6.80 -81.87 -22.32
N ARG A 122 -6.12 -83.01 -22.45
CA ARG A 122 -5.83 -83.67 -23.73
C ARG A 122 -6.36 -85.10 -23.68
#